data_AF-U7VG69-F1
#
_entry.id   AF-U7VG69-F1
#
_cell.length_a   1.000
_cell.length_b   1.000
_cell.length_c   1.000
_cell.angle_alpha   90.00
_cell.angle_beta   90.00
_cell.angle_gamma   90.00
#
_symmetry.space_group_name_H-M   'P 1'
#
loop_
_entity.id
_entity.type
_entity.pdbx_description
1 polymer ?
#
loop_
_entity_poly.entity_id
_entity_poly.type
_entity_poly.pdbx_seq_one_letter_code
_entity_poly.pdbx_strand_id
1 'polypeptide(L)' 'MLLFTGCFSLGIKGEYKSYQNEFYDMVAKPFKEKEREELESQFKDLKTKVSTSDYSKKDKEKLESGIEYYLMVLEDLKD' A
#
# COMPACT_ATOMS: atom_id res chain seq x y z
N MET A 1 39.09 -9.13 -21.42
CA MET A 1 37.68 -9.43 -21.73
C MET A 1 36.85 -8.96 -20.54
N LEU A 2 35.96 -7.99 -20.75
CA LEU A 2 35.23 -7.26 -19.71
C LEU A 2 34.18 -8.16 -19.05
N LEU A 3 34.28 -8.35 -17.73
CA LEU A 3 33.21 -8.95 -16.92
C LEU A 3 32.17 -7.86 -16.66
N PHE A 4 31.06 -7.92 -17.39
CA PHE A 4 29.92 -7.03 -17.20
C PHE A 4 29.34 -7.24 -15.79
N THR A 5 29.35 -6.16 -15.03
CA THR A 5 28.61 -5.95 -13.79
C THR A 5 27.12 -6.22 -14.02
N GLY A 6 26.56 -7.17 -13.28
CA GLY A 6 25.13 -7.49 -13.30
C GLY A 6 24.57 -7.55 -11.88
N CYS A 7 24.63 -6.43 -11.13
CA CYS A 7 23.77 -6.23 -9.97
C CYS A 7 22.35 -6.02 -10.50
N PHE A 8 21.65 -7.11 -10.79
CA PHE A 8 20.29 -7.09 -11.31
C PHE A 8 19.33 -6.61 -10.22
N SER A 9 18.70 -5.48 -10.49
CA SER A 9 17.71 -4.75 -9.70
C SER A 9 16.63 -5.63 -9.05
N LEU A 10 16.90 -6.14 -7.84
CA LEU A 10 15.92 -6.83 -6.99
C LEU A 10 15.13 -5.88 -6.07
N GLY A 11 15.55 -4.62 -5.93
CA GLY A 11 14.97 -3.69 -4.95
C GLY A 11 13.54 -3.24 -5.25
N ILE A 12 13.20 -2.97 -6.51
CA ILE A 12 11.97 -2.22 -6.83
C ILE A 12 10.74 -3.15 -6.85
N LYS A 13 10.85 -4.40 -7.30
CA LYS A 13 9.70 -5.34 -7.34
C LYS A 13 9.30 -5.89 -5.97
N GLY A 14 10.24 -5.95 -5.01
CA GLY A 14 9.97 -6.48 -3.67
C GLY A 14 9.10 -5.56 -2.83
N GLU A 15 9.35 -4.27 -2.91
CA GLU A 15 8.65 -3.25 -2.12
C GLU A 15 7.19 -3.03 -2.58
N TYR A 16 6.89 -3.05 -3.89
CA TYR A 16 5.50 -2.96 -4.36
C TYR A 16 4.65 -4.13 -3.86
N LYS A 17 5.20 -5.34 -3.91
CA LYS A 17 4.55 -6.53 -3.37
C LYS A 17 4.39 -6.44 -1.85
N SER A 18 5.33 -5.77 -1.17
CA SER A 18 5.21 -5.47 0.26
C SER A 18 4.02 -4.59 0.55
N TYR A 19 3.83 -3.48 -0.18
CA TYR A 19 2.68 -2.59 0.03
C TYR A 19 1.34 -3.24 -0.33
N GLN A 20 1.32 -4.09 -1.36
CA GLN A 20 0.13 -4.91 -1.64
C GLN A 20 -0.20 -5.86 -0.49
N ASN A 21 0.80 -6.54 0.06
CA ASN A 21 0.61 -7.43 1.21
C ASN A 21 0.14 -6.64 2.44
N GLU A 22 0.73 -5.48 2.71
CA GLU A 22 0.33 -4.60 3.81
C GLU A 22 -1.15 -4.20 3.68
N PHE A 23 -1.57 -3.79 2.47
CA PHE A 23 -2.97 -3.52 2.17
C PHE A 23 -3.87 -4.74 2.44
N TYR A 24 -3.51 -5.91 1.90
CA TYR A 24 -4.30 -7.13 2.07
C TYR A 24 -4.41 -7.59 3.53
N ASP A 25 -3.33 -7.46 4.30
CA ASP A 25 -3.32 -7.80 5.73
C ASP A 25 -4.19 -6.87 6.56
N MET A 26 -4.28 -5.59 6.18
CA MET A 26 -5.18 -4.62 6.83
C MET A 26 -6.65 -4.96 6.54
N VAL A 27 -7.01 -5.27 5.29
CA VAL A 27 -8.41 -5.54 4.91
C VAL A 27 -8.89 -6.94 5.29
N ALA A 28 -7.99 -7.91 5.43
CA ALA A 28 -8.34 -9.28 5.83
C ALA A 28 -8.69 -9.40 7.31
N LYS A 29 -8.27 -8.44 8.15
CA LYS A 29 -8.54 -8.46 9.58
C LYS A 29 -9.94 -7.92 9.85
N PRO A 30 -10.82 -8.68 10.53
CA PRO A 30 -12.05 -8.12 11.06
C PRO A 30 -11.68 -7.08 12.11
N PHE A 31 -11.97 -5.81 11.82
CA PHE A 31 -11.66 -4.71 12.74
C PHE A 31 -12.86 -4.42 13.64
N LYS A 32 -12.58 -4.01 14.87
CA LYS A 32 -13.60 -3.45 15.76
C LYS A 32 -13.69 -1.95 15.52
N GLU A 33 -14.86 -1.35 15.74
CA GLU A 33 -15.07 0.09 15.58
C GLU A 33 -14.07 0.94 16.39
N LYS A 34 -13.67 0.47 17.58
CA LYS A 34 -12.62 1.07 18.42
C LYS A 34 -11.21 1.08 17.80
N GLU A 35 -10.96 0.26 16.77
CA GLU A 35 -9.70 0.14 16.02
C GLU A 35 -9.77 0.93 14.69
N ARG A 36 -10.91 1.57 14.39
CA ARG A 36 -11.16 2.30 13.13
C ARG A 36 -10.18 3.45 12.92
N GLU A 37 -9.91 4.25 13.95
CA GLU A 37 -8.98 5.38 13.85
C GLU A 37 -7.53 4.93 13.59
N GLU A 38 -7.13 3.82 14.22
CA GLU A 38 -5.81 3.22 13.99
C GLU A 38 -5.72 2.70 12.56
N LEU A 39 -6.75 2.00 12.08
CA LEU A 39 -6.82 1.47 10.73
C LEU A 39 -6.85 2.59 9.67
N GLU A 40 -7.58 3.68 9.93
CA GLU A 40 -7.60 4.89 9.10
C GLU A 40 -6.21 5.52 9.00
N SER A 41 -5.48 5.60 10.13
CA SER A 41 -4.10 6.10 10.14
C SER A 41 -3.15 5.20 9.35
N GLN A 42 -3.31 3.87 9.45
CA GLN A 42 -2.49 2.91 8.70
C GLN A 42 -2.73 3.02 7.19
N PHE A 43 -3.99 3.17 6.76
CA PHE A 43 -4.31 3.38 5.34
C PHE A 43 -3.78 4.71 4.80
N LYS A 44 -3.84 5.79 5.60
CA LYS A 44 -3.25 7.09 5.22
C LYS A 44 -1.73 7.00 5.03
N ASP A 45 -1.04 6.35 5.96
CA ASP A 45 0.41 6.12 5.88
C ASP A 45 0.79 5.26 4.67
N LEU A 46 0.03 4.18 4.42
CA LEU A 46 0.23 3.33 3.26
C LEU A 46 0.01 4.10 1.95
N LYS A 47 -1.01 4.96 1.87
CA LYS A 47 -1.24 5.83 0.70
C LYS A 47 -0.02 6.70 0.42
N THR A 48 0.51 7.36 1.45
CA THR A 48 1.70 8.21 1.31
C THR A 48 2.90 7.42 0.79
N LYS A 49 3.18 6.24 1.37
CA LYS A 49 4.27 5.36 0.92
C LYS A 49 4.13 4.97 -0.55
N VAL A 50 2.91 4.60 -0.97
CA VAL A 50 2.62 4.23 -2.37
C VAL A 50 2.80 5.43 -3.30
N SER A 51 2.30 6.62 -2.95
CA SER A 51 2.45 7.82 -3.76
C SER A 51 3.91 8.21 -3.97
N THR A 52 4.74 8.11 -2.92
CA THR A 52 6.16 8.48 -2.95
C THR A 52 7.09 7.41 -3.53
N SER A 53 6.59 6.20 -3.77
CA SER A 53 7.39 5.11 -4.35
C SER A 53 7.80 5.37 -5.80
N ASP A 54 8.81 4.69 -6.35
CA ASP A 54 9.24 4.86 -7.76
C ASP A 54 8.56 3.87 -8.74
N TYR A 55 7.32 3.44 -8.46
CA TYR A 55 6.60 2.49 -9.35
C TYR A 55 5.92 3.14 -10.55
N SER A 56 5.51 2.28 -11.49
CA SER A 56 4.70 2.68 -12.62
C SER A 56 3.43 3.38 -12.14
N LYS A 57 3.05 4.45 -12.83
CA LYS A 57 1.83 5.21 -12.54
C LYS A 57 0.60 4.30 -12.42
N LYS A 58 0.49 3.30 -13.30
CA LYS A 58 -0.60 2.32 -13.32
C LYS A 58 -0.65 1.46 -12.06
N ASP A 59 0.51 1.02 -11.56
CA ASP A 59 0.59 0.19 -10.34
C ASP A 59 0.25 1.01 -9.09
N LYS A 60 0.70 2.26 -9.03
CA LYS A 60 0.31 3.21 -7.98
C LYS A 60 -1.18 3.45 -7.96
N GLU A 61 -1.77 3.83 -9.10
CA GLU A 61 -3.19 4.12 -9.22
C GLU A 61 -4.07 2.93 -8.77
N LYS A 62 -3.65 1.70 -9.09
CA LYS A 62 -4.38 0.50 -8.69
C LYS A 62 -4.39 0.30 -7.17
N LEU A 63 -3.28 0.56 -6.50
CA LEU A 63 -3.20 0.38 -5.04
C LEU A 63 -3.79 1.58 -4.29
N GLU A 64 -3.55 2.80 -4.78
CA GLU A 64 -4.13 4.04 -4.24
C GLU A 64 -5.66 4.03 -4.29
N SER A 65 -6.26 3.61 -5.41
CA SER A 65 -7.72 3.49 -5.52
C SER A 65 -8.32 2.48 -4.54
N GLY A 66 -7.62 1.36 -4.29
CA GLY A 66 -8.01 0.40 -3.25
C GLY A 66 -7.95 0.99 -1.84
N ILE A 67 -6.88 1.74 -1.53
CA ILE A 67 -6.72 2.42 -0.25
C ILE A 67 -7.79 3.50 -0.05
N GLU A 68 -8.05 4.32 -1.07
CA GLU A 68 -9.07 5.37 -1.03
C GLU A 68 -10.47 4.81 -0.80
N TYR A 69 -10.81 3.70 -1.47
CA TYR A 69 -12.08 3.03 -1.24
C TYR A 69 -12.26 2.61 0.23
N TYR A 70 -11.24 2.01 0.84
CA TYR A 70 -11.32 1.60 2.25
C TYR A 70 -11.37 2.78 3.21
N LEU A 71 -10.65 3.87 2.93
CA LEU A 71 -10.74 5.10 3.72
C LEU A 71 -12.16 5.68 3.71
N MET A 72 -12.82 5.67 2.57
CA MET A 72 -14.23 6.09 2.44
C MET A 72 -15.16 5.18 3.23
N VAL A 73 -14.98 3.86 3.18
CA VAL A 73 -15.77 2.93 4.01
C VAL A 73 -15.58 3.20 5.51
N LEU A 74 -14.35 3.46 5.96
CA LEU A 74 -14.08 3.81 7.36
C LEU A 74 -14.66 5.18 7.74
N GLU A 75 -14.82 6.08 6.78
CA GLU A 75 -15.47 7.38 6.97
C GLU A 75 -17.00 7.26 7.06
N ASP A 76 -17.61 6.36 6.29
CA ASP A 76 -19.05 6.09 6.39
C ASP A 76 -19.41 5.40 7.72
N LEU A 77 -18.48 4.65 8.31
CA LEU A 77 -18.62 4.01 9.63
C LEU A 77 -18.38 4.97 10.81
N LYS A 78 -18.34 6.29 10.57
CA LYS A 78 -18.25 7.29 11.65
C LYS A 78 -19.59 7.67 12.28
N ASP A 79 -20.69 7.34 11.61
CA ASP A 79 -22.07 7.56 12.03
C ASP A 79 -22.71 6.31 12.64
#